data_AF-A0A833S1J5-F1
#
_entry.id   AF-A0A833S1J5-F1
#
_cell.length_a   1.000
_cell.length_b   1.000
_cell.length_c   1.000
_cell.angle_alpha   90.00
_cell.angle_beta   90.00
_cell.angle_gamma   90.00
#
_symmetry.space_group_name_H-M   'P 1'
#
loop_
_entity.id
_entity.type
_entity.pdbx_description
1 polymer ?
#
loop_
_entity_poly.entity_id
_entity_poly.type
_entity_poly.pdbx_seq_one_letter_code
_entity_poly.pdbx_strand_id
1 'polypeptide(L)'
;MDCFSGLKSILPFLPISISTISSSSLSHLAWPEEAESSLKNLKLGPTVSHVDSGAKLFDFISKLRDELGFSSQPPLSFGASNGFSIFFDQHMSRDDAKAWFDEVIPDLASLLLRLPSLLEAHYHKSNELSGNDKCELRILGSQDAGIVILNRELIAGLLACAFLCLFPTKDRDSKHLPMINFDQLFVTLVNGWRQSQHEKVKCFVHYFGRICKDTPNGVVSFERKVLPSSPDAEFWKSSDTPLCPIKIFTSGSIEDQPHEALEVIFSNEKFGGNSLNMGCVQEHIRFMINPELVGGMLFMASMGDNEAVEVVGVERYAQYTGYGSSFCFSGEYVDKKPVDSMEIRKTRIVAIDALNKPSREQIYTKSLLREVNKAFCGFKGSEYESNLVNLQKCKAPPEDGKTAITRNSVCNEQEKGDDRENRQAIANESDNASANANANVGIATGNWGHDLTLQENIPFPALANAAKYTHKCH
;
A
#
# COMPACT_ATOMS: atom_id res chain seq x y z
N MET A 1 13.80 -14.06 23.16
CA MET A 1 12.74 -13.17 22.64
C MET A 1 12.38 -13.67 21.27
N ASP A 2 11.11 -14.02 21.02
CA ASP A 2 10.66 -14.66 19.79
C ASP A 2 10.95 -13.79 18.57
N CYS A 3 11.94 -14.18 17.76
CA CYS A 3 12.44 -13.47 16.57
C CYS A 3 11.42 -13.36 15.41
N PHE A 4 10.16 -13.77 15.63
CA PHE A 4 9.14 -13.95 14.58
C PHE A 4 7.73 -13.49 14.99
N SER A 5 7.57 -12.59 15.97
CA SER A 5 6.23 -12.13 16.38
C SER A 5 5.44 -11.49 15.23
N GLY A 6 6.07 -10.63 14.42
CA GLY A 6 5.44 -10.05 13.23
C GLY A 6 5.11 -11.08 12.16
N LEU A 7 6.07 -11.96 11.84
CA LEU A 7 5.86 -13.07 10.90
C LEU A 7 4.67 -13.95 11.33
N LYS A 8 4.56 -14.32 12.60
CA LYS A 8 3.44 -15.13 13.12
C LYS A 8 2.07 -14.51 12.81
N SER A 9 1.97 -13.17 12.79
CA SER A 9 0.70 -12.49 12.51
C SER A 9 0.28 -12.55 11.04
N ILE A 10 1.25 -12.49 10.11
CA ILE A 10 0.99 -12.39 8.67
C ILE A 10 1.11 -13.74 7.95
N LEU A 11 1.89 -14.69 8.49
CA LEU A 11 2.15 -15.99 7.88
C LEU A 11 0.88 -16.75 7.45
N PRO A 12 -0.24 -16.76 8.20
CA PRO A 12 -1.49 -17.40 7.74
C PRO A 12 -2.07 -16.80 6.45
N PHE A 13 -1.63 -15.61 6.06
CA PHE A 13 -2.06 -14.88 4.87
C PHE A 13 -0.97 -14.85 3.79
N LEU A 14 0.10 -15.63 3.92
CA LEU A 14 1.16 -15.79 2.92
C LEU A 14 1.06 -17.16 2.24
N PRO A 15 1.51 -17.30 0.99
CA PRO A 15 1.45 -18.56 0.24
C PRO A 15 2.62 -19.51 0.53
N ILE A 16 3.37 -19.26 1.60
CA ILE A 16 4.60 -19.97 1.96
C ILE A 16 4.48 -20.54 3.37
N SER A 17 5.25 -21.59 3.65
CA SER A 17 5.25 -22.27 4.94
C SER A 17 6.63 -22.23 5.60
N ILE A 18 6.65 -22.47 6.91
CA ILE A 18 7.90 -22.72 7.63
C ILE A 18 8.28 -24.18 7.40
N SER A 19 9.43 -24.42 6.78
CA SER A 19 10.03 -25.74 6.60
C SER A 19 11.09 -26.01 7.68
N THR A 20 11.08 -27.22 8.23
CA THR A 20 12.09 -27.70 9.18
C THR A 20 12.91 -28.81 8.53
N ILE A 21 14.22 -28.57 8.36
CA ILE A 21 15.13 -29.59 7.85
C ILE A 21 15.41 -30.56 8.99
N SER A 22 15.11 -31.85 8.81
CA SER A 22 15.16 -32.89 9.86
C SER A 22 16.53 -33.08 10.54
N SER A 23 17.60 -32.47 9.99
CA SER A 23 18.98 -32.55 10.49
C SER A 23 19.51 -31.24 11.11
N SER A 24 18.74 -30.14 11.11
CA SER A 24 19.15 -28.85 11.70
C SER A 24 18.00 -28.18 12.44
N SER A 25 18.29 -27.51 13.56
CA SER A 25 17.29 -26.71 14.30
C SER A 25 16.89 -25.40 13.58
N LEU A 26 17.26 -25.23 12.31
CA LEU A 26 17.01 -24.02 11.52
C LEU A 26 15.70 -24.16 10.75
N SER A 27 14.72 -23.34 11.12
CA SER A 27 13.48 -23.13 10.38
C SER A 27 13.72 -22.08 9.29
N HIS A 28 13.29 -22.37 8.05
CA HIS A 28 13.35 -21.43 6.93
C HIS A 28 11.99 -21.34 6.23
N LEU A 29 11.76 -20.24 5.53
CA LEU A 29 10.58 -20.03 4.71
C LEU A 29 10.78 -20.75 3.37
N ALA A 30 9.76 -21.48 2.92
CA ALA A 30 9.79 -22.18 1.65
C ALA A 30 8.41 -22.30 1.01
N TRP A 31 8.39 -22.49 -0.31
CA TRP A 31 7.23 -23.00 -1.02
C TRP A 31 7.03 -24.49 -0.71
N PRO A 32 5.78 -25.02 -0.71
CA PRO A 32 5.56 -26.45 -0.78
C PRO A 32 6.28 -27.07 -1.99
N GLU A 33 6.84 -28.28 -1.85
CA GLU A 33 7.71 -28.89 -2.88
C GLU A 33 7.06 -28.98 -4.26
N GLU A 34 5.77 -29.36 -4.33
CA GLU A 34 5.01 -29.45 -5.57
C GLU A 34 4.84 -28.07 -6.23
N ALA A 35 4.46 -27.07 -5.43
CA ALA A 35 4.31 -25.69 -5.89
C ALA A 35 5.64 -25.09 -6.38
N GLU A 36 6.74 -25.35 -5.66
CA GLU A 36 8.09 -24.93 -6.07
C GLU A 36 8.49 -25.56 -7.41
N SER A 37 8.19 -26.85 -7.60
CA SER A 37 8.44 -27.57 -8.86
C SER A 37 7.65 -26.97 -10.02
N SER A 38 6.35 -26.67 -9.81
CA SER A 38 5.52 -25.98 -10.80
C SER A 38 6.05 -24.60 -11.16
N LEU A 39 6.50 -23.82 -10.17
CA LEU A 39 7.13 -22.51 -10.41
C LEU A 39 8.46 -22.62 -11.15
N LYS A 40 9.28 -23.65 -10.87
CA LYS A 40 10.51 -23.93 -11.64
C LYS A 40 10.20 -24.25 -13.10
N ASN A 41 9.15 -25.02 -13.37
CA ASN A 41 8.72 -25.29 -14.75
C ASN A 41 8.19 -24.02 -15.43
N LEU A 42 7.41 -23.19 -14.73
CA LEU A 42 6.92 -21.91 -15.25
C LEU A 42 8.08 -20.97 -15.63
N LYS A 43 9.12 -20.91 -14.80
CA LYS A 43 10.36 -20.15 -15.05
C LYS A 43 11.10 -20.61 -16.32
N LEU A 44 10.98 -21.87 -16.72
CA LEU A 44 11.63 -22.37 -17.94
C LEU A 44 10.90 -21.99 -19.24
N GLY A 45 9.78 -21.28 -19.12
CA GLY A 45 9.03 -20.77 -20.27
C GLY A 45 7.95 -21.73 -20.79
N PRO A 46 7.15 -21.26 -21.76
CA PRO A 46 5.97 -21.97 -22.25
C PRO A 46 6.28 -23.32 -22.92
N THR A 47 7.50 -23.53 -23.38
CA THR A 47 7.91 -24.83 -23.97
C THR A 47 7.92 -25.97 -22.95
N VAL A 48 8.19 -25.65 -21.67
CA VAL A 48 8.22 -26.61 -20.57
C VAL A 48 6.95 -26.56 -19.74
N SER A 49 6.46 -25.36 -19.41
CA SER A 49 5.27 -25.18 -18.57
C SER A 49 3.94 -25.37 -19.31
N HIS A 50 3.97 -25.26 -20.65
CA HIS A 50 2.81 -25.18 -21.52
C HIS A 50 1.90 -23.96 -21.28
N VAL A 51 2.32 -22.97 -20.49
CA VAL A 51 1.55 -21.76 -20.19
C VAL A 51 1.87 -20.67 -21.24
N ASP A 52 1.10 -20.67 -22.33
CA ASP A 52 1.28 -19.75 -23.48
C ASP A 52 0.02 -18.91 -23.80
N SER A 53 -0.98 -18.94 -22.91
CA SER A 53 -2.28 -18.28 -23.10
C SER A 53 -2.92 -17.93 -21.75
N GLY A 54 -3.87 -17.00 -21.75
CA GLY A 54 -4.65 -16.61 -20.57
C GLY A 54 -5.43 -17.77 -19.98
N ALA A 55 -6.08 -18.59 -20.81
CA ALA A 55 -6.75 -19.81 -20.38
C ALA A 55 -5.78 -20.77 -19.64
N LYS A 56 -4.62 -21.06 -20.26
CA LYS A 56 -3.63 -21.98 -19.67
C LYS A 56 -2.95 -21.40 -18.42
N LEU A 57 -2.80 -20.08 -18.34
CA LEU A 57 -2.33 -19.40 -17.13
C LEU A 57 -3.32 -19.59 -15.98
N PHE A 58 -4.62 -19.51 -16.24
CA PHE A 58 -5.62 -19.75 -15.21
C PHE A 58 -5.66 -21.21 -14.76
N ASP A 59 -5.50 -22.17 -15.68
CA ASP A 59 -5.37 -23.59 -15.34
C ASP A 59 -4.13 -23.82 -14.46
N PHE A 60 -3.00 -23.19 -14.79
CA PHE A 60 -1.79 -23.22 -13.97
C PHE A 60 -2.03 -22.62 -12.58
N ILE A 61 -2.70 -21.47 -12.48
CA ILE A 61 -3.06 -20.84 -11.19
C ILE A 61 -3.91 -21.79 -10.35
N SER A 62 -4.89 -22.46 -10.96
CA SER A 62 -5.77 -23.42 -10.28
C SER A 62 -4.96 -24.61 -9.74
N LYS A 63 -4.09 -25.20 -10.57
CA LYS A 63 -3.15 -26.27 -10.17
C LYS A 63 -2.25 -25.83 -9.03
N LEU A 64 -1.64 -24.66 -9.13
CA LEU A 64 -0.71 -24.15 -8.12
C LEU A 64 -1.41 -23.90 -6.79
N ARG A 65 -2.66 -23.42 -6.79
CA ARG A 65 -3.47 -23.29 -5.57
C ARG A 65 -3.78 -24.63 -4.92
N ASP A 66 -4.04 -25.67 -5.71
CA ASP A 66 -4.24 -27.02 -5.18
C ASP A 66 -2.95 -27.55 -4.52
N GLU A 67 -1.79 -27.34 -5.16
CA GLU A 67 -0.46 -27.70 -4.63
C GLU A 67 -0.08 -26.91 -3.36
N LEU A 68 -0.67 -25.72 -3.16
CA LEU A 68 -0.57 -24.94 -1.91
C LEU A 68 -1.50 -25.47 -0.80
N GLY A 69 -2.31 -26.50 -1.06
CA GLY A 69 -3.26 -27.05 -0.10
C GLY A 69 -4.51 -26.19 0.10
N PHE A 70 -4.87 -25.36 -0.88
CA PHE A 70 -6.01 -24.45 -0.78
C PHE A 70 -7.38 -25.10 -1.04
N SER A 71 -7.47 -26.43 -1.01
CA SER A 71 -8.75 -27.16 -1.16
C SER A 71 -9.81 -26.77 -0.12
N SER A 72 -9.39 -26.24 1.04
CA SER A 72 -10.29 -25.73 2.10
C SER A 72 -10.49 -24.20 2.09
N GLN A 73 -9.86 -23.49 1.16
CA GLN A 73 -10.01 -22.05 0.97
C GLN A 73 -11.23 -21.75 0.09
N PRO A 74 -11.78 -20.53 0.14
CA PRO A 74 -12.76 -20.09 -0.85
C PRO A 74 -12.21 -20.27 -2.28
N PRO A 75 -13.03 -20.79 -3.22
CA PRO A 75 -12.63 -20.91 -4.61
C PRO A 75 -12.40 -19.52 -5.22
N LEU A 76 -11.61 -19.48 -6.30
CA LEU A 76 -11.50 -18.28 -7.11
C LEU A 76 -12.87 -17.92 -7.71
N SER A 77 -13.04 -16.63 -7.96
CA SER A 77 -14.31 -16.07 -8.39
C SER A 77 -14.79 -16.67 -9.72
N PHE A 78 -16.08 -17.03 -9.78
CA PHE A 78 -16.69 -17.61 -10.97
C PHE A 78 -16.55 -16.66 -12.16
N GLY A 79 -15.98 -17.15 -13.26
CA GLY A 79 -15.71 -16.35 -14.47
C GLY A 79 -14.31 -15.75 -14.55
N ALA A 80 -13.45 -15.88 -13.52
CA ALA A 80 -12.09 -15.37 -13.57
C ALA A 80 -11.29 -15.96 -14.75
N SER A 81 -11.40 -17.29 -14.98
CA SER A 81 -10.81 -17.97 -16.15
C SER A 81 -11.17 -17.31 -17.49
N ASN A 82 -12.45 -16.97 -17.67
CA ASN A 82 -12.92 -16.27 -18.87
C ASN A 82 -12.31 -14.86 -18.95
N GLY A 83 -12.20 -14.14 -17.83
CA GLY A 83 -11.56 -12.83 -17.78
C GLY A 83 -10.09 -12.85 -18.19
N PHE A 84 -9.31 -13.82 -17.69
CA PHE A 84 -7.93 -14.03 -18.12
C PHE A 84 -7.84 -14.29 -19.63
N SER A 85 -8.70 -15.17 -20.15
CA SER A 85 -8.76 -15.50 -21.57
C SER A 85 -9.16 -14.28 -22.43
N ILE A 86 -10.17 -13.51 -22.00
CA ILE A 86 -10.60 -12.28 -22.69
C ILE A 86 -9.43 -11.29 -22.77
N PHE A 87 -8.71 -11.07 -21.68
CA PHE A 87 -7.63 -10.10 -21.68
C PHE A 87 -6.43 -10.56 -22.52
N PHE A 88 -5.87 -11.73 -22.21
CA PHE A 88 -4.61 -12.17 -22.80
C PHE A 88 -4.77 -12.81 -24.18
N ASP A 89 -5.88 -13.50 -24.44
CA ASP A 89 -6.05 -14.26 -25.69
C ASP A 89 -6.85 -13.47 -26.75
N GLN A 90 -7.67 -12.49 -26.34
CA GLN A 90 -8.54 -11.75 -27.26
C GLN A 90 -8.21 -10.26 -27.35
N HIS A 91 -7.88 -9.60 -26.24
CA HIS A 91 -7.67 -8.15 -26.20
C HIS A 91 -6.21 -7.73 -26.43
N MET A 92 -5.26 -8.44 -25.82
CA MET A 92 -3.84 -8.21 -26.02
C MET A 92 -3.45 -8.58 -27.46
N SER A 93 -2.56 -7.79 -28.08
CA SER A 93 -2.06 -8.13 -29.41
C SER A 93 -1.29 -9.45 -29.38
N ARG A 94 -1.22 -10.18 -30.50
CA ARG A 94 -0.53 -11.48 -30.54
C ARG A 94 0.95 -11.37 -30.18
N ASP A 95 1.62 -10.30 -30.62
CA ASP A 95 3.04 -10.08 -30.35
C ASP A 95 3.25 -9.72 -28.87
N ASP A 96 2.40 -8.87 -28.30
CA ASP A 96 2.47 -8.52 -26.88
C ASP A 96 2.15 -9.71 -25.98
N ALA A 97 1.15 -10.53 -26.34
CA ALA A 97 0.80 -11.73 -25.61
C ALA A 97 1.93 -12.76 -25.66
N LYS A 98 2.56 -12.92 -26.83
CA LYS A 98 3.73 -13.78 -26.97
C LYS A 98 4.87 -13.31 -26.08
N ALA A 99 5.23 -12.02 -26.12
CA ALA A 99 6.27 -11.47 -25.25
C ALA A 99 5.91 -11.61 -23.76
N TRP A 100 4.65 -11.42 -23.40
CA TRP A 100 4.16 -11.61 -22.03
C TRP A 100 4.38 -13.04 -21.52
N PHE A 101 4.01 -14.06 -22.30
CA PHE A 101 4.15 -15.46 -21.89
C PHE A 101 5.57 -16.01 -22.05
N ASP A 102 6.35 -15.51 -23.01
CA ASP A 102 7.73 -15.96 -23.23
C ASP A 102 8.74 -15.32 -22.27
N GLU A 103 8.51 -14.09 -21.83
CA GLU A 103 9.48 -13.29 -21.06
C GLU A 103 8.93 -12.97 -19.65
N VAL A 104 7.80 -12.29 -19.57
CA VAL A 104 7.32 -11.71 -18.30
C VAL A 104 6.85 -12.79 -17.32
N ILE A 105 6.01 -13.74 -17.75
CA ILE A 105 5.51 -14.81 -16.87
C ILE A 105 6.66 -15.68 -16.29
N PRO A 106 7.66 -16.10 -17.08
CA PRO A 106 8.85 -16.77 -16.55
C PRO A 106 9.65 -15.94 -15.56
N ASP A 107 9.82 -14.63 -15.79
CA ASP A 107 10.52 -13.74 -14.89
C ASP A 107 9.76 -13.55 -13.57
N LEU A 108 8.42 -13.43 -13.62
CA LEU A 108 7.58 -13.43 -12.42
C LEU A 108 7.74 -14.74 -11.63
N ALA A 109 7.82 -15.90 -12.30
CA ALA A 109 8.09 -17.16 -11.63
C ALA A 109 9.48 -17.18 -10.98
N SER A 110 10.49 -16.61 -11.63
CA SER A 110 11.84 -16.44 -11.06
C SER A 110 11.82 -15.56 -9.80
N LEU A 111 11.06 -14.47 -9.81
CA LEU A 111 10.86 -13.60 -8.64
C LEU A 111 10.14 -14.35 -7.50
N LEU A 112 9.09 -15.12 -7.81
CA LEU A 112 8.36 -15.90 -6.81
C LEU A 112 9.24 -16.97 -6.17
N LEU A 113 10.12 -17.63 -6.93
CA LEU A 113 11.10 -18.58 -6.38
C LEU A 113 12.08 -17.91 -5.39
N ARG A 114 12.32 -16.61 -5.51
CA ARG A 114 13.13 -15.83 -4.56
C ARG A 114 12.34 -15.31 -3.35
N LEU A 115 11.01 -15.29 -3.41
CA LEU A 115 10.14 -14.71 -2.38
C LEU A 115 10.46 -15.20 -0.94
N PRO A 116 10.70 -16.51 -0.67
CA PRO A 116 11.04 -16.93 0.68
C PRO A 116 12.32 -16.29 1.21
N SER A 117 13.38 -16.26 0.40
CA SER A 117 14.65 -15.60 0.77
C SER A 117 14.52 -14.09 0.94
N LEU A 118 13.66 -13.44 0.14
CA LEU A 118 13.36 -12.01 0.28
C LEU A 118 12.65 -11.69 1.60
N LEU A 119 11.71 -12.55 2.01
CA LEU A 119 11.02 -12.43 3.29
C LEU A 119 11.96 -12.67 4.47
N GLU A 120 12.82 -13.70 4.40
CA GLU A 120 13.82 -13.95 5.43
C GLU A 120 14.78 -12.78 5.60
N ALA A 121 15.33 -12.27 4.50
CA ALA A 121 16.22 -11.10 4.51
C ALA A 121 15.51 -9.88 5.12
N HIS A 122 14.22 -9.67 4.83
CA HIS A 122 13.41 -8.62 5.42
C HIS A 122 13.30 -8.75 6.95
N TYR A 123 12.93 -9.94 7.46
CA TYR A 123 12.81 -10.14 8.91
C TYR A 123 14.17 -10.09 9.63
N HIS A 124 15.25 -10.59 9.01
CA HIS A 124 16.60 -10.47 9.55
C HIS A 124 17.00 -9.00 9.71
N LYS A 125 16.84 -8.19 8.65
CA LYS A 125 17.17 -6.76 8.68
C LYS A 125 16.33 -5.99 9.68
N SER A 126 15.03 -6.31 9.81
CA SER A 126 14.16 -5.64 10.78
C SER A 126 14.54 -5.96 12.23
N ASN A 127 15.14 -7.12 12.50
CA ASN A 127 15.59 -7.49 13.85
C ASN A 127 16.89 -6.76 14.26
N GLU A 128 17.68 -6.29 13.30
CA GLU A 128 18.90 -5.50 13.57
C GLU A 128 18.57 -4.07 14.02
N LEU A 129 17.37 -3.57 13.71
CA LEU A 129 16.87 -2.29 14.20
C LEU A 129 16.60 -2.41 15.71
N SER A 130 17.47 -1.81 16.53
CA SER A 130 17.33 -1.81 17.99
C SER A 130 16.24 -0.83 18.44
N GLY A 131 15.18 -1.32 19.10
CA GLY A 131 14.12 -0.48 19.68
C GLY A 131 12.73 -1.13 19.68
N ASN A 132 11.72 -0.40 20.14
CA ASN A 132 10.30 -0.77 20.03
C ASN A 132 9.74 -0.54 18.60
N ASP A 133 10.52 0.05 17.69
CA ASP A 133 10.08 0.51 16.37
C ASP A 133 10.25 -0.58 15.29
N LYS A 134 9.54 -1.69 15.49
CA LYS A 134 9.55 -2.82 14.56
C LYS A 134 8.87 -2.46 13.24
N CYS A 135 9.67 -2.35 12.17
CA CYS A 135 9.23 -2.05 10.80
C CYS A 135 8.94 -3.31 9.95
N GLU A 136 8.90 -4.47 10.58
CA GLU A 136 8.72 -5.79 9.95
C GLU A 136 7.34 -5.97 9.33
N LEU A 137 7.23 -6.88 8.36
CA LEU A 137 5.95 -7.21 7.74
C LEU A 137 5.08 -7.91 8.79
N ARG A 138 3.97 -7.27 9.16
CA ARG A 138 3.01 -7.74 10.15
C ARG A 138 1.64 -7.20 9.81
N ILE A 139 0.58 -7.84 10.31
CA ILE A 139 -0.76 -7.26 10.25
C ILE A 139 -0.77 -5.98 11.10
N LEU A 140 -1.15 -4.85 10.49
CA LEU A 140 -1.49 -3.62 11.20
C LEU A 140 -3.02 -3.60 11.39
N GLY A 141 -3.46 -4.10 12.55
CA GLY A 141 -4.87 -4.17 12.93
C GLY A 141 -5.46 -2.79 13.27
N SER A 142 -6.78 -2.70 13.49
CA SER A 142 -7.36 -1.46 14.01
C SER A 142 -6.81 -1.14 15.40
N GLN A 143 -6.50 0.14 15.61
CA GLN A 143 -5.85 0.73 16.76
C GLN A 143 -4.39 0.29 16.99
N ASP A 144 -3.79 -0.45 16.05
CA ASP A 144 -2.39 -0.88 16.08
C ASP A 144 -1.54 0.10 15.26
N ALA A 145 -1.22 1.25 15.86
CA ALA A 145 -0.32 2.22 15.25
C ALA A 145 1.05 1.60 14.95
N GLY A 146 1.63 1.97 13.82
CA GLY A 146 2.99 1.56 13.47
C GLY A 146 3.26 1.58 11.99
N ILE A 147 4.49 1.23 11.64
CA ILE A 147 5.03 1.34 10.30
C ILE A 147 5.54 -0.01 9.80
N VAL A 148 5.35 -0.30 8.53
CA VAL A 148 5.94 -1.44 7.80
C VAL A 148 6.76 -0.88 6.65
N ILE A 149 8.03 -1.25 6.55
CA ILE A 149 8.94 -0.75 5.50
C ILE A 149 9.37 -1.93 4.64
N LEU A 150 8.94 -1.97 3.38
CA LEU A 150 9.22 -3.09 2.47
C LEU A 150 10.20 -2.66 1.38
N ASN A 151 11.14 -3.55 1.07
CA ASN A 151 11.92 -3.42 -0.16
C ASN A 151 11.00 -3.59 -1.38
N ARG A 152 11.24 -2.84 -2.44
CA ARG A 152 10.38 -2.84 -3.64
C ARG A 152 10.39 -4.16 -4.40
N GLU A 153 11.50 -4.90 -4.40
CA GLU A 153 11.54 -6.27 -4.95
C GLU A 153 10.64 -7.22 -4.14
N LEU A 154 10.60 -7.08 -2.81
CA LEU A 154 9.65 -7.83 -1.99
C LEU A 154 8.20 -7.45 -2.31
N ILE A 155 7.89 -6.16 -2.48
CA ILE A 155 6.56 -5.70 -2.89
C ILE A 155 6.18 -6.30 -4.25
N ALA A 156 7.10 -6.29 -5.22
CA ALA A 156 6.91 -6.90 -6.52
C ALA A 156 6.59 -8.40 -6.42
N GLY A 157 7.30 -9.15 -5.57
CA GLY A 157 7.01 -10.55 -5.31
C GLY A 157 5.63 -10.77 -4.70
N LEU A 158 5.21 -9.93 -3.76
CA LEU A 158 3.87 -9.96 -3.17
C LEU A 158 2.78 -9.62 -4.21
N LEU A 159 3.01 -8.65 -5.09
CA LEU A 159 2.10 -8.33 -6.19
C LEU A 159 2.01 -9.46 -7.21
N ALA A 160 3.12 -10.15 -7.51
CA ALA A 160 3.11 -11.33 -8.37
C ALA A 160 2.26 -12.46 -7.75
N CYS A 161 2.33 -12.65 -6.43
CA CYS A 161 1.41 -13.55 -5.72
C CYS A 161 -0.06 -13.10 -5.85
N ALA A 162 -0.35 -11.80 -5.73
CA ALA A 162 -1.70 -11.27 -5.89
C ALA A 162 -2.25 -11.51 -7.31
N PHE A 163 -1.43 -11.25 -8.33
CA PHE A 163 -1.76 -11.48 -9.74
C PHE A 163 -2.05 -12.95 -10.04
N LEU A 164 -1.18 -13.86 -9.59
CA LEU A 164 -1.39 -15.31 -9.71
C LEU A 164 -2.39 -15.86 -8.68
N CYS A 165 -3.07 -14.99 -7.94
CA CYS A 165 -4.11 -15.33 -6.97
C CYS A 165 -3.65 -16.37 -5.94
N LEU A 166 -2.43 -16.22 -5.40
CA LEU A 166 -1.81 -17.19 -4.50
C LEU A 166 -2.05 -16.91 -3.02
N PHE A 167 -2.65 -15.78 -2.64
CA PHE A 167 -2.88 -15.53 -1.22
C PHE A 167 -4.05 -16.36 -0.67
N PRO A 168 -3.91 -16.94 0.54
CA PRO A 168 -5.04 -17.42 1.32
C PRO A 168 -6.02 -16.27 1.58
N THR A 169 -7.32 -16.52 1.38
CA THR A 169 -8.38 -15.52 1.57
C THR A 169 -9.32 -15.87 2.72
N LYS A 170 -9.25 -17.09 3.23
CA LYS A 170 -9.94 -17.48 4.46
C LYS A 170 -9.49 -16.56 5.60
N ASP A 171 -10.46 -16.14 6.42
CA ASP A 171 -10.26 -15.28 7.59
C ASP A 171 -9.77 -13.84 7.31
N ARG A 172 -9.62 -13.41 6.05
CA ARG A 172 -9.31 -12.00 5.75
C ARG A 172 -10.41 -11.06 6.23
N ASP A 173 -11.66 -11.42 6.00
CA ASP A 173 -12.82 -10.63 6.45
C ASP A 173 -12.89 -10.52 7.98
N SER A 174 -12.58 -11.60 8.72
CA SER A 174 -12.59 -11.57 10.19
C SER A 174 -11.47 -10.69 10.76
N LYS A 175 -10.40 -10.47 9.98
CA LYS A 175 -9.34 -9.49 10.28
C LYS A 175 -9.58 -8.12 9.65
N HIS A 176 -10.72 -7.91 9.01
CA HIS A 176 -11.08 -6.68 8.30
C HIS A 176 -10.04 -6.27 7.23
N LEU A 177 -9.36 -7.23 6.63
CA LEU A 177 -8.37 -7.01 5.59
C LEU A 177 -9.04 -6.87 4.21
N PRO A 178 -8.52 -6.01 3.31
CA PRO A 178 -8.96 -5.98 1.92
C PRO A 178 -8.72 -7.32 1.19
N MET A 179 -9.52 -7.58 0.16
CA MET A 179 -9.26 -8.67 -0.78
C MET A 179 -8.06 -8.32 -1.67
N ILE A 180 -7.12 -9.25 -1.84
CA ILE A 180 -5.82 -8.99 -2.45
C ILE A 180 -5.60 -9.71 -3.79
N ASN A 181 -6.25 -10.85 -4.03
CA ASN A 181 -6.09 -11.61 -5.27
C ASN A 181 -6.79 -10.90 -6.44
N PHE A 182 -6.24 -11.06 -7.65
CA PHE A 182 -6.70 -10.34 -8.84
C PHE A 182 -7.88 -11.03 -9.56
N ASP A 183 -8.38 -12.14 -9.04
CA ASP A 183 -9.45 -12.92 -9.67
C ASP A 183 -10.70 -12.06 -9.93
N GLN A 184 -11.07 -11.21 -8.96
CA GLN A 184 -12.15 -10.25 -9.15
C GLN A 184 -11.84 -9.24 -10.25
N LEU A 185 -10.62 -8.70 -10.34
CA LEU A 185 -10.24 -7.77 -11.40
C LEU A 185 -10.49 -8.38 -12.79
N PHE A 186 -10.21 -9.67 -12.99
CA PHE A 186 -10.48 -10.36 -14.25
C PHE A 186 -11.95 -10.72 -14.48
N VAL A 187 -12.70 -11.14 -13.44
CA VAL A 187 -14.16 -11.42 -13.57
C VAL A 187 -14.91 -10.23 -14.18
N THR A 188 -14.51 -9.02 -13.83
CA THR A 188 -15.19 -7.80 -14.27
C THR A 188 -15.10 -7.54 -15.78
N LEU A 189 -14.19 -8.21 -16.48
CA LEU A 189 -14.07 -8.17 -17.94
C LEU A 189 -15.18 -8.98 -18.65
N VAL A 190 -15.77 -9.97 -17.95
CA VAL A 190 -16.81 -10.85 -18.51
C VAL A 190 -18.17 -10.15 -18.60
N ASN A 191 -18.49 -9.29 -17.62
CA ASN A 191 -19.84 -8.75 -17.40
C ASN A 191 -20.13 -7.43 -18.15
N GLY A 192 -19.47 -7.21 -19.29
CA GLY A 192 -19.68 -6.07 -20.18
C GLY A 192 -18.41 -5.31 -20.48
N TRP A 193 -18.36 -4.70 -21.67
CA TRP A 193 -17.23 -3.92 -22.19
C TRP A 193 -17.05 -2.61 -21.40
N ARG A 194 -16.55 -2.69 -20.18
CA ARG A 194 -16.04 -1.52 -19.47
C ARG A 194 -14.60 -1.33 -19.89
N GLN A 195 -14.39 -0.44 -20.84
CA GLN A 195 -13.06 -0.06 -21.31
C GLN A 195 -12.11 0.18 -20.15
N SER A 196 -12.54 0.93 -19.13
CA SER A 196 -11.72 1.20 -17.94
C SER A 196 -11.19 -0.06 -17.23
N GLN A 197 -11.90 -1.19 -17.24
CA GLN A 197 -11.39 -2.43 -16.62
C GLN A 197 -10.22 -3.04 -17.41
N HIS A 198 -10.28 -3.04 -18.74
CA HIS A 198 -9.15 -3.47 -19.56
C HIS A 198 -7.94 -2.56 -19.32
N GLU A 199 -8.18 -1.25 -19.21
CA GLU A 199 -7.14 -0.25 -18.98
C GLU A 199 -6.49 -0.37 -17.60
N LYS A 200 -7.25 -0.78 -16.58
CA LYS A 200 -6.71 -1.15 -15.25
C LYS A 200 -5.76 -2.35 -15.32
N VAL A 201 -6.17 -3.42 -16.01
CA VAL A 201 -5.30 -4.60 -16.17
C VAL A 201 -4.02 -4.25 -16.94
N LYS A 202 -4.12 -3.39 -17.96
CA LYS A 202 -2.94 -2.88 -18.69
C LYS A 202 -1.94 -2.17 -17.77
N CYS A 203 -2.39 -1.42 -16.76
CA CYS A 203 -1.47 -0.77 -15.82
C CYS A 203 -0.63 -1.81 -15.04
N PHE A 204 -1.24 -2.89 -14.56
CA PHE A 204 -0.52 -3.97 -13.86
C PHE A 204 0.39 -4.76 -14.80
N VAL A 205 -0.07 -5.08 -16.00
CA VAL A 205 0.75 -5.74 -17.03
C VAL A 205 1.96 -4.89 -17.39
N HIS A 206 1.78 -3.58 -17.55
CA HIS A 206 2.88 -2.64 -17.77
C HIS A 206 3.86 -2.62 -16.59
N TYR A 207 3.35 -2.56 -15.35
CA TYR A 207 4.17 -2.63 -14.15
C TYR A 207 5.03 -3.89 -14.11
N PHE A 208 4.43 -5.08 -14.29
CA PHE A 208 5.15 -6.34 -14.31
C PHE A 208 6.20 -6.39 -15.44
N GLY A 209 5.84 -5.95 -16.64
CA GLY A 209 6.80 -5.85 -17.75
C GLY A 209 7.98 -4.92 -17.45
N ARG A 210 7.78 -3.86 -16.67
CA ARG A 210 8.84 -2.92 -16.27
C ARG A 210 9.75 -3.50 -15.20
N ILE A 211 9.18 -4.09 -14.14
CA ILE A 211 9.98 -4.65 -13.02
C ILE A 211 10.75 -5.93 -13.39
N CYS A 212 10.28 -6.69 -14.40
CA CYS A 212 11.01 -7.85 -14.91
C CYS A 212 12.23 -7.43 -15.76
N LYS A 213 12.14 -6.29 -16.45
CA LYS A 213 13.27 -5.71 -17.20
C LYS A 213 14.30 -5.05 -16.30
N ASP A 214 13.84 -4.32 -15.29
CA ASP A 214 14.69 -3.63 -14.33
C ASP A 214 14.15 -3.82 -12.91
N THR A 215 14.88 -4.58 -12.10
CA THR A 215 14.45 -4.93 -10.75
C THR A 215 14.35 -3.66 -9.89
N PRO A 216 13.20 -3.40 -9.26
CA PRO A 216 13.00 -2.16 -8.54
C PRO A 216 13.85 -2.14 -7.26
N ASN A 217 14.62 -1.07 -7.08
CA ASN A 217 15.45 -0.82 -5.90
C ASN A 217 14.81 0.23 -4.99
N GLY A 218 15.23 0.25 -3.72
CA GLY A 218 14.69 1.14 -2.69
C GLY A 218 13.60 0.49 -1.83
N VAL A 219 12.94 1.31 -1.02
CA VAL A 219 11.90 0.86 -0.08
C VAL A 219 10.65 1.72 -0.19
N VAL A 220 9.53 1.18 0.30
CA VAL A 220 8.27 1.89 0.50
C VAL A 220 7.83 1.66 1.95
N SER A 221 7.43 2.72 2.65
CA SER A 221 6.88 2.62 3.98
C SER A 221 5.36 2.77 3.98
N PHE A 222 4.70 1.99 4.83
CA PHE A 222 3.26 2.02 5.07
C PHE A 222 3.05 2.23 6.57
N GLU A 223 2.53 3.38 6.95
CA GLU A 223 2.27 3.77 8.33
C GLU A 223 0.77 3.78 8.59
N ARG A 224 0.34 3.04 9.62
CA ARG A 224 -0.98 3.20 10.21
C ARG A 224 -0.90 4.26 11.30
N LYS A 225 -1.52 5.41 11.05
CA LYS A 225 -1.67 6.49 12.02
C LYS A 225 -2.91 6.24 12.86
N VAL A 226 -2.79 6.45 14.17
CA VAL A 226 -3.91 6.36 15.12
C VAL A 226 -3.87 7.59 16.03
N LEU A 227 -4.98 8.33 16.12
CA LEU A 227 -5.16 9.35 17.14
C LEU A 227 -5.60 8.68 18.44
N PRO A 228 -4.79 8.66 19.51
CA PRO A 228 -5.14 7.95 20.76
C PRO A 228 -6.41 8.49 21.42
N SER A 229 -6.63 9.80 21.30
CA SER A 229 -7.86 10.48 21.69
C SER A 229 -8.28 11.42 20.57
N SER A 230 -9.51 11.27 20.10
CA SER A 230 -10.07 12.17 19.08
C SER A 230 -10.46 13.50 19.74
N PRO A 231 -10.01 14.65 19.19
CA PRO A 231 -10.42 15.94 19.72
C PRO A 231 -11.93 16.16 19.65
N ASP A 232 -12.51 16.80 20.66
CA ASP A 232 -13.94 17.06 20.73
C ASP A 232 -14.33 18.46 20.18
N ALA A 233 -15.60 18.82 20.28
CA ALA A 233 -16.09 20.12 19.81
C ALA A 233 -15.48 21.31 20.55
N GLU A 234 -15.25 21.19 21.85
CA GLU A 234 -14.71 22.31 22.63
C GLU A 234 -13.22 22.50 22.32
N PHE A 235 -12.46 21.43 22.05
CA PHE A 235 -11.11 21.54 21.51
C PHE A 235 -11.09 22.38 20.22
N TRP A 236 -11.90 22.02 19.22
CA TRP A 236 -11.89 22.72 17.93
C TRP A 236 -12.39 24.16 18.03
N LYS A 237 -13.38 24.41 18.89
CA LYS A 237 -13.95 25.73 19.13
C LYS A 237 -13.01 26.66 19.89
N SER A 238 -12.14 26.11 20.73
CA SER A 238 -11.15 26.87 21.49
C SER A 238 -9.82 27.08 20.75
N SER A 239 -9.64 26.44 19.58
CA SER A 239 -8.44 26.61 18.77
C SER A 239 -8.31 28.04 18.22
N ASP A 240 -7.16 28.64 18.45
CA ASP A 240 -6.73 29.94 17.94
C ASP A 240 -5.70 29.83 16.81
N THR A 241 -5.46 28.60 16.32
CA THR A 241 -4.50 28.34 15.25
C THR A 241 -4.94 29.05 13.95
N PRO A 242 -4.08 29.89 13.34
CA PRO A 242 -4.43 30.59 12.12
C PRO A 242 -4.61 29.60 10.96
N LEU A 243 -5.53 29.92 10.04
CA LEU A 243 -5.69 29.15 8.81
C LEU A 243 -4.39 29.18 7.99
N CYS A 244 -4.03 28.04 7.41
CA CYS A 244 -2.87 27.94 6.54
C CYS A 244 -3.12 28.64 5.18
N PRO A 245 -2.07 29.05 4.46
CA PRO A 245 -2.19 29.55 3.09
C PRO A 245 -2.83 28.51 2.16
N ILE A 246 -3.82 28.92 1.38
CA ILE A 246 -4.49 28.06 0.40
C ILE A 246 -4.11 28.51 -1.01
N LYS A 247 -3.67 27.55 -1.84
CA LYS A 247 -3.48 27.74 -3.29
C LYS A 247 -4.51 26.90 -4.02
N ILE A 248 -5.29 27.53 -4.89
CA ILE A 248 -6.33 26.86 -5.68
C ILE A 248 -5.85 26.76 -7.13
N PHE A 249 -5.87 25.55 -7.67
CA PHE A 249 -5.61 25.27 -9.07
C PHE A 249 -6.90 24.78 -9.72
N THR A 250 -7.29 25.36 -10.86
CA THR A 250 -8.50 24.98 -11.60
C THR A 250 -8.27 23.81 -12.57
N SER A 251 -7.02 23.37 -12.71
CA SER A 251 -6.59 22.29 -13.60
C SER A 251 -5.41 21.54 -13.00
N GLY A 252 -5.21 20.30 -13.44
CA GLY A 252 -4.19 19.39 -12.93
C GLY A 252 -4.79 18.32 -12.02
N SER A 253 -3.92 17.50 -11.46
CA SER A 253 -4.28 16.41 -10.55
C SER A 253 -3.41 16.45 -9.30
N ILE A 254 -3.81 15.72 -8.25
CA ILE A 254 -3.10 15.69 -6.97
C ILE A 254 -1.70 15.11 -7.15
N GLU A 255 -1.56 14.06 -7.97
CA GLU A 255 -0.30 13.38 -8.21
C GLU A 255 0.70 14.18 -9.06
N ASP A 256 0.21 15.13 -9.84
CA ASP A 256 1.00 16.03 -10.70
C ASP A 256 1.21 17.41 -10.06
N GLN A 257 0.93 17.55 -8.76
CA GLN A 257 1.13 18.79 -8.04
C GLN A 257 2.61 19.25 -8.09
N PRO A 258 2.90 20.54 -8.32
CA PRO A 258 4.24 21.00 -8.68
C PRO A 258 5.21 21.22 -7.50
N HIS A 259 4.75 21.10 -6.24
CA HIS A 259 5.58 21.34 -5.05
C HIS A 259 5.85 20.02 -4.32
N GLU A 260 6.57 20.03 -3.20
CA GLU A 260 6.58 18.87 -2.30
C GLU A 260 5.31 18.95 -1.44
N ALA A 261 4.48 17.90 -1.45
CA ALA A 261 3.24 17.87 -0.71
C ALA A 261 2.87 16.46 -0.26
N LEU A 262 2.06 16.40 0.80
CA LEU A 262 1.32 15.22 1.19
C LEU A 262 0.10 15.07 0.27
N GLU A 263 0.10 14.03 -0.58
CA GLU A 263 -0.89 13.80 -1.62
C GLU A 263 -2.06 12.98 -1.08
N VAL A 264 -3.25 13.57 -1.03
CA VAL A 264 -4.43 12.94 -0.45
C VAL A 264 -5.02 11.88 -1.39
N ILE A 265 -5.25 10.67 -0.86
CA ILE A 265 -6.12 9.65 -1.43
C ILE A 265 -7.48 9.71 -0.72
N PHE A 266 -8.52 9.82 -1.55
CA PHE A 266 -9.92 9.75 -1.18
C PHE A 266 -10.33 8.29 -0.95
N SER A 267 -9.92 7.76 0.19
CA SER A 267 -9.87 6.33 0.44
C SER A 267 -11.21 5.76 0.87
N ASN A 268 -11.39 4.45 0.69
CA ASN A 268 -12.33 3.67 1.49
C ASN A 268 -11.71 3.35 2.86
N GLU A 269 -12.54 3.04 3.88
CA GLU A 269 -12.02 2.55 5.18
C GLU A 269 -11.10 1.33 5.01
N LYS A 270 -11.43 0.44 4.06
CA LYS A 270 -10.53 -0.62 3.60
C LYS A 270 -9.59 -0.04 2.57
N PHE A 271 -8.32 0.12 2.95
CA PHE A 271 -7.27 0.66 2.07
C PHE A 271 -7.28 -0.02 0.69
N GLY A 272 -7.35 0.78 -0.38
CA GLY A 272 -7.44 0.31 -1.76
C GLY A 272 -8.85 -0.01 -2.24
N GLY A 273 -9.86 -0.03 -1.36
CA GLY A 273 -11.27 -0.13 -1.71
C GLY A 273 -11.57 -1.23 -2.72
N ASN A 274 -12.12 -0.83 -3.88
CA ASN A 274 -12.46 -1.73 -4.98
C ASN A 274 -11.42 -1.65 -6.13
N SER A 275 -10.15 -1.39 -5.83
CA SER A 275 -9.08 -1.21 -6.83
C SER A 275 -8.86 -2.47 -7.65
N LEU A 276 -8.99 -3.63 -7.02
CA LEU A 276 -8.90 -4.95 -7.67
C LEU A 276 -10.28 -5.51 -8.07
N ASN A 277 -11.27 -4.62 -8.25
CA ASN A 277 -12.63 -4.96 -8.69
C ASN A 277 -13.19 -3.83 -9.60
N MET A 278 -14.46 -3.46 -9.49
CA MET A 278 -15.12 -2.51 -10.40
C MET A 278 -14.70 -1.04 -10.23
N GLY A 279 -14.01 -0.68 -9.14
CA GLY A 279 -13.70 0.70 -8.80
C GLY A 279 -12.77 1.36 -9.82
N CYS A 280 -13.08 2.59 -10.25
CA CYS A 280 -12.24 3.36 -11.17
C CYS A 280 -12.36 4.88 -10.94
N VAL A 281 -12.32 5.28 -9.68
CA VAL A 281 -12.33 6.70 -9.25
C VAL A 281 -10.98 7.03 -8.60
N GLN A 282 -10.81 8.19 -7.98
CA GLN A 282 -9.50 8.71 -7.52
C GLN A 282 -8.60 7.67 -6.82
N GLU A 283 -9.04 7.02 -5.74
CA GLU A 283 -8.25 5.98 -5.05
C GLU A 283 -7.85 4.85 -6.00
N HIS A 284 -8.82 4.34 -6.76
CA HIS A 284 -8.59 3.20 -7.64
C HIS A 284 -7.60 3.52 -8.76
N ILE A 285 -7.73 4.69 -9.39
CA ILE A 285 -6.80 5.17 -10.42
C ILE A 285 -5.40 5.31 -9.83
N ARG A 286 -5.30 5.87 -8.63
CA ARG A 286 -4.03 6.02 -7.92
C ARG A 286 -3.33 4.67 -7.69
N PHE A 287 -4.08 3.62 -7.32
CA PHE A 287 -3.56 2.26 -7.19
C PHE A 287 -3.15 1.64 -8.53
N MET A 288 -3.73 2.05 -9.66
CA MET A 288 -3.30 1.56 -10.98
C MET A 288 -1.99 2.20 -11.42
N ILE A 289 -1.85 3.51 -11.21
CA ILE A 289 -0.64 4.24 -11.63
C ILE A 289 0.52 4.07 -10.64
N ASN A 290 0.25 3.73 -9.38
CA ASN A 290 1.22 3.38 -8.33
C ASN A 290 0.94 1.97 -7.76
N PRO A 291 1.20 0.88 -8.53
CA PRO A 291 0.81 -0.48 -8.13
C PRO A 291 1.35 -0.95 -6.79
N GLU A 292 2.49 -0.43 -6.35
CA GLU A 292 3.10 -0.75 -5.04
C GLU A 292 2.14 -0.50 -3.86
N LEU A 293 1.15 0.38 -4.01
CA LEU A 293 0.08 0.59 -3.03
C LEU A 293 -0.72 -0.69 -2.74
N VAL A 294 -0.89 -1.57 -3.73
CA VAL A 294 -1.57 -2.87 -3.56
C VAL A 294 -0.86 -3.74 -2.51
N GLY A 295 0.46 -3.59 -2.33
CA GLY A 295 1.21 -4.32 -1.30
C GLY A 295 0.66 -4.05 0.11
N GLY A 296 0.21 -2.82 0.38
CA GLY A 296 -0.39 -2.43 1.65
C GLY A 296 -1.72 -3.13 1.96
N MET A 297 -2.48 -3.49 0.92
CA MET A 297 -3.76 -4.21 1.06
C MET A 297 -3.58 -5.60 1.69
N LEU A 298 -2.38 -6.17 1.63
CA LEU A 298 -2.08 -7.48 2.20
C LEU A 298 -2.22 -7.48 3.72
N PHE A 299 -1.81 -6.39 4.40
CA PHE A 299 -1.57 -6.37 5.83
C PHE A 299 -2.24 -5.22 6.61
N MET A 300 -2.82 -4.22 5.93
CA MET A 300 -3.54 -3.12 6.59
C MET A 300 -5.03 -3.44 6.74
N ALA A 301 -5.49 -3.62 7.98
CA ALA A 301 -6.91 -3.77 8.29
C ALA A 301 -7.69 -2.45 8.10
N SER A 302 -9.01 -2.53 7.96
CA SER A 302 -9.90 -1.36 7.82
C SER A 302 -9.61 -0.27 8.86
N MET A 303 -9.58 1.00 8.43
CA MET A 303 -9.39 2.18 9.26
C MET A 303 -10.65 2.46 10.10
N GLY A 304 -10.46 2.77 11.38
CA GLY A 304 -11.47 3.38 12.24
C GLY A 304 -11.51 4.90 12.07
N ASP A 305 -12.49 5.56 12.68
CA ASP A 305 -12.71 7.01 12.55
C ASP A 305 -11.50 7.88 12.98
N ASN A 306 -10.65 7.37 13.86
CA ASN A 306 -9.47 8.04 14.40
C ASN A 306 -8.15 7.60 13.72
N GLU A 307 -8.22 6.91 12.59
CA GLU A 307 -7.07 6.30 11.92
C GLU A 307 -6.85 6.85 10.51
N ALA A 308 -5.63 6.80 10.01
CA ALA A 308 -5.28 7.11 8.63
C ALA A 308 -4.11 6.22 8.17
N VAL A 309 -3.86 6.16 6.86
CA VAL A 309 -2.69 5.46 6.32
C VAL A 309 -1.80 6.44 5.58
N GLU A 310 -0.52 6.53 5.94
CA GLU A 310 0.49 7.24 5.15
C GLU A 310 1.38 6.24 4.42
N VAL A 311 1.63 6.50 3.13
CA VAL A 311 2.55 5.73 2.32
C VAL A 311 3.62 6.65 1.77
N VAL A 312 4.89 6.31 2.01
CA VAL A 312 6.04 7.07 1.51
C VAL A 312 6.87 6.22 0.59
N GLY A 313 7.32 6.79 -0.52
CA GLY A 313 8.30 6.15 -1.38
C GLY A 313 7.72 5.41 -2.57
N VAL A 314 6.42 5.41 -2.82
CA VAL A 314 5.86 4.73 -4.01
C VAL A 314 6.26 5.42 -5.32
N GLU A 315 6.48 4.62 -6.37
CA GLU A 315 6.72 5.10 -7.72
C GLU A 315 5.47 5.05 -8.59
N ARG A 316 5.33 6.02 -9.48
CA ARG A 316 4.34 6.00 -10.55
C ARG A 316 4.91 5.27 -11.76
N TYR A 317 4.18 4.29 -12.28
CA TYR A 317 4.59 3.46 -13.41
C TYR A 317 3.80 3.78 -14.69
N ALA A 318 2.59 4.32 -14.57
CA ALA A 318 1.70 4.53 -15.72
C ALA A 318 1.23 5.99 -15.86
N GLN A 319 1.15 6.43 -17.12
CA GLN A 319 0.37 7.59 -17.53
C GLN A 319 -1.07 7.17 -17.77
N TYR A 320 -1.99 8.11 -17.60
CA TYR A 320 -3.39 7.87 -17.88
C TYR A 320 -4.11 9.11 -18.39
N THR A 321 -5.26 8.89 -19.00
CA THR A 321 -6.26 9.91 -19.31
C THR A 321 -7.63 9.46 -18.82
N GLY A 322 -8.58 10.40 -18.73
CA GLY A 322 -9.95 10.11 -18.32
C GLY A 322 -10.12 9.79 -16.83
N TYR A 323 -11.36 9.49 -16.45
CA TYR A 323 -11.78 9.19 -15.08
C TYR A 323 -13.02 8.28 -15.11
N GLY A 324 -13.22 7.43 -14.10
CA GLY A 324 -14.41 6.58 -14.05
C GLY A 324 -14.44 5.57 -15.19
N SER A 325 -15.53 5.58 -15.95
CA SER A 325 -15.70 4.74 -17.15
C SER A 325 -14.75 5.09 -18.29
N SER A 326 -14.25 6.34 -18.34
CA SER A 326 -13.37 6.84 -19.40
C SER A 326 -11.87 6.68 -19.12
N PHE A 327 -11.51 6.11 -17.96
CA PHE A 327 -10.11 5.87 -17.60
C PHE A 327 -9.40 5.04 -18.68
N CYS A 328 -8.23 5.52 -19.09
CA CYS A 328 -7.43 4.94 -20.15
C CYS A 328 -5.95 4.95 -19.78
N PHE A 329 -5.29 3.80 -19.87
CA PHE A 329 -3.84 3.73 -19.76
C PHE A 329 -3.24 4.38 -21.01
N SER A 330 -2.35 5.34 -20.81
CA SER A 330 -1.80 6.15 -21.90
C SER A 330 -0.29 6.00 -22.09
N GLY A 331 0.32 4.97 -21.48
CA GLY A 331 1.73 4.64 -21.67
C GLY A 331 2.57 4.65 -20.38
N GLU A 332 3.87 4.48 -20.57
CA GLU A 332 4.86 4.49 -19.50
C GLU A 332 4.95 5.85 -18.83
N TYR A 333 5.10 5.83 -17.50
CA TYR A 333 5.55 6.99 -16.74
C TYR A 333 6.94 6.75 -16.17
N VAL A 334 7.90 7.57 -16.58
CA VAL A 334 9.22 7.62 -15.94
C VAL A 334 9.16 8.63 -14.81
N ASP A 335 9.17 8.13 -13.58
CA ASP A 335 9.00 8.97 -12.40
C ASP A 335 10.24 9.80 -12.09
N LYS A 336 10.11 11.11 -12.24
CA LYS A 336 11.17 12.10 -12.03
C LYS A 336 11.11 12.77 -10.66
N LYS A 337 10.20 12.36 -9.76
CA LYS A 337 10.20 12.89 -8.39
C LYS A 337 11.55 12.59 -7.73
N PRO A 338 12.12 13.55 -6.97
CA PRO A 338 13.43 13.37 -6.34
C PRO A 338 13.41 12.20 -5.36
N VAL A 339 14.57 11.61 -5.14
CA VAL A 339 14.82 10.62 -4.08
C VAL A 339 15.57 11.28 -2.93
N ASP A 340 15.34 10.80 -1.71
CA ASP A 340 16.09 11.24 -0.53
C ASP A 340 17.44 10.51 -0.39
N SER A 341 18.14 10.78 0.72
CA SER A 341 19.45 10.16 1.04
C SER A 341 19.42 8.62 1.17
N MET A 342 18.23 8.02 1.28
CA MET A 342 18.02 6.58 1.35
C MET A 342 17.52 5.97 0.04
N GLU A 343 17.55 6.76 -1.05
CA GLU A 343 16.97 6.38 -2.35
C GLU A 343 15.45 6.17 -2.28
N ILE A 344 14.78 6.75 -1.27
CA ILE A 344 13.33 6.69 -1.13
C ILE A 344 12.75 7.86 -1.91
N ARG A 345 11.80 7.56 -2.80
CA ARG A 345 11.15 8.58 -3.60
C ARG A 345 10.37 9.53 -2.71
N LYS A 346 10.49 10.83 -2.95
CA LYS A 346 9.74 11.90 -2.25
C LYS A 346 8.29 11.98 -2.72
N THR A 347 7.62 10.83 -2.76
CA THR A 347 6.18 10.71 -2.94
C THR A 347 5.60 10.37 -1.58
N ARG A 348 4.82 11.29 -1.00
CA ARG A 348 4.12 11.08 0.27
C ARG A 348 2.63 11.09 0.01
N ILE A 349 1.95 10.02 0.40
CA ILE A 349 0.53 9.83 0.15
C ILE A 349 -0.15 9.63 1.49
N VAL A 350 -1.30 10.27 1.70
CA VAL A 350 -2.16 9.99 2.85
C VAL A 350 -3.53 9.53 2.41
N ALA A 351 -3.93 8.35 2.85
CA ALA A 351 -5.25 7.80 2.63
C ALA A 351 -6.13 8.10 3.85
N ILE A 352 -7.22 8.84 3.60
CA ILE A 352 -8.27 9.13 4.57
C ILE A 352 -9.62 8.83 3.95
N ASP A 353 -10.48 8.16 4.70
CA ASP A 353 -11.83 7.81 4.27
C ASP A 353 -12.85 8.82 4.78
N ALA A 354 -13.74 9.29 3.92
CA ALA A 354 -14.85 10.19 4.27
C ALA A 354 -16.14 9.41 4.57
N LEU A 355 -17.05 10.00 5.34
CA LEU A 355 -18.38 9.43 5.56
C LEU A 355 -19.19 9.46 4.26
N ASN A 356 -19.85 8.35 3.95
CA ASN A 356 -20.81 8.32 2.85
C ASN A 356 -22.17 8.88 3.30
N LYS A 357 -22.27 10.21 3.42
CA LYS A 357 -23.50 10.92 3.86
C LYS A 357 -23.88 12.07 2.92
N PRO A 358 -24.59 11.81 1.81
CA PRO A 358 -24.97 12.85 0.85
C PRO A 358 -26.07 13.81 1.35
N SER A 359 -26.55 13.68 2.58
CA SER A 359 -27.68 14.44 3.12
C SER A 359 -27.25 15.64 3.96
N ARG A 360 -28.23 16.36 4.55
CA ARG A 360 -27.98 17.39 5.57
C ARG A 360 -27.29 16.85 6.82
N GLU A 361 -27.18 15.54 7.00
CA GLU A 361 -26.44 14.98 8.13
C GLU A 361 -24.95 15.32 8.12
N GLN A 362 -24.39 15.71 6.97
CA GLN A 362 -22.98 16.11 6.87
C GLN A 362 -22.66 17.38 7.70
N ILE A 363 -23.65 18.27 7.91
CA ILE A 363 -23.47 19.50 8.70
C ILE A 363 -23.76 19.32 10.19
N TYR A 364 -24.14 18.13 10.63
CA TYR A 364 -24.33 17.85 12.06
C TYR A 364 -22.97 17.77 12.75
N THR A 365 -22.89 18.30 13.97
CA THR A 365 -21.66 18.36 14.77
C THR A 365 -20.92 17.02 14.81
N LYS A 366 -21.64 15.90 14.96
CA LYS A 366 -21.03 14.55 14.95
C LYS A 366 -20.29 14.25 13.64
N SER A 367 -20.90 14.57 12.50
CA SER A 367 -20.28 14.33 11.18
C SER A 367 -19.11 15.29 10.94
N LEU A 368 -19.28 16.58 11.26
CA LEU A 368 -18.21 17.57 11.15
C LEU A 368 -16.98 17.19 12.00
N LEU A 369 -17.19 16.82 13.26
CA LEU A 369 -16.11 16.37 14.15
C LEU A 369 -15.39 15.14 13.59
N ARG A 370 -16.14 14.17 13.07
CA ARG A 370 -15.56 12.97 12.47
C ARG A 370 -14.65 13.34 11.30
N GLU A 371 -15.11 14.15 10.35
CA GLU A 371 -14.30 14.51 9.17
C GLU A 371 -13.09 15.36 9.52
N VAL A 372 -13.25 16.33 10.44
CA VAL A 372 -12.14 17.17 10.89
C VAL A 372 -11.09 16.32 11.62
N ASN A 373 -11.49 15.39 12.49
CA ASN A 373 -10.55 14.51 13.20
C ASN A 373 -9.87 13.50 12.28
N LYS A 374 -10.58 12.96 11.29
CA LYS A 374 -10.01 12.08 10.26
C LYS A 374 -8.93 12.81 9.45
N ALA A 375 -9.25 14.00 8.97
CA ALA A 375 -8.29 14.84 8.24
C ALA A 375 -7.09 15.21 9.13
N PHE A 376 -7.35 15.61 10.39
CA PHE A 376 -6.30 15.91 11.36
C PHE A 376 -5.38 14.72 11.64
N CYS A 377 -5.93 13.50 11.76
CA CYS A 377 -5.14 12.27 11.88
C CYS A 377 -4.19 12.08 10.71
N GLY A 378 -4.70 12.20 9.49
CA GLY A 378 -3.90 12.04 8.27
C GLY A 378 -2.82 13.11 8.12
N PHE A 379 -3.15 14.36 8.42
CA PHE A 379 -2.29 15.53 8.18
C PHE A 379 -1.24 15.77 9.27
N LYS A 380 -1.36 15.13 10.43
CA LYS A 380 -0.34 15.17 11.48
C LYS A 380 0.99 14.58 10.95
N GLY A 381 2.12 15.10 11.43
CA GLY A 381 3.46 14.62 11.06
C GLY A 381 3.63 13.09 11.19
N SER A 382 4.52 12.52 10.38
CA SER A 382 4.70 11.07 10.22
C SER A 382 5.78 10.51 11.16
N GLU A 383 5.58 9.31 11.69
CA GLU A 383 6.61 8.56 12.41
C GLU A 383 7.75 8.09 11.49
N TYR A 384 7.56 8.08 10.17
CA TYR A 384 8.61 7.76 9.19
C TYR A 384 9.84 8.67 9.36
N GLU A 385 9.64 9.96 9.59
CA GLU A 385 10.74 10.93 9.72
C GLU A 385 11.60 10.65 10.97
N SER A 386 10.97 10.22 12.07
CA SER A 386 11.67 9.78 13.27
C SER A 386 12.42 8.46 13.04
N ASN A 387 11.83 7.51 12.29
CA ASN A 387 12.42 6.21 11.99
C ASN A 387 13.57 6.27 10.97
N LEU A 388 13.56 7.26 10.06
CA LEU A 388 14.66 7.51 9.13
C LEU A 388 15.99 7.79 9.85
N VAL A 389 15.95 8.54 10.96
CA VAL A 389 17.15 8.81 11.77
C VAL A 389 17.75 7.52 12.34
N ASN A 390 16.93 6.53 12.65
CA ASN A 390 17.38 5.23 13.18
C ASN A 390 17.91 4.30 12.07
N LEU A 391 17.27 4.27 10.90
CA LEU A 391 17.75 3.55 9.72
C LEU A 391 19.11 4.07 9.20
N GLN A 392 19.40 5.35 9.36
CA GLN A 392 20.70 5.96 9.03
C GLN A 392 21.84 5.46 9.94
N LYS A 393 21.57 5.26 11.25
CA LYS A 393 22.59 4.81 12.22
C LYS A 393 23.10 3.40 11.94
N CYS A 394 22.26 2.52 11.39
CA CYS A 394 22.64 1.15 11.02
C CYS A 394 23.50 1.06 9.75
N LYS A 395 23.66 2.16 8.98
CA LYS A 395 24.55 2.23 7.82
C LYS A 395 25.94 2.83 8.13
N ALA A 396 26.16 3.37 9.33
CA ALA A 396 27.48 3.89 9.69
C ALA A 396 28.46 2.72 9.90
N PRO A 397 29.70 2.78 9.33
CA PRO A 397 30.74 1.85 9.71
C PRO A 397 30.99 1.94 11.22
N PRO A 398 31.44 0.87 11.90
CA PRO A 398 31.90 0.98 13.27
C PRO A 398 32.99 2.05 13.30
N GLU A 399 32.81 3.11 14.10
CA GLU A 399 33.90 4.06 14.33
C GLU A 399 35.05 3.28 14.97
N ASP A 400 36.16 3.18 14.25
CA ASP A 400 37.40 2.59 14.73
C ASP A 400 37.78 3.24 16.06
N GLY A 401 37.87 2.40 17.09
CA GLY A 401 38.24 2.80 18.43
C GLY A 401 39.55 3.58 18.43
N LYS A 402 39.44 4.86 18.80
CA LYS A 402 40.58 5.62 19.32
C LYS A 402 40.24 6.14 20.71
N THR A 403 40.84 5.46 21.66
CA THR A 403 41.16 5.85 23.03
C THR A 403 41.37 7.36 23.19
N ALA A 404 40.57 7.97 24.06
CA ALA A 404 40.94 9.20 24.76
C ALA A 404 40.84 8.98 26.27
N ILE A 405 42.00 8.72 26.87
CA ILE A 405 42.23 8.74 28.31
C ILE A 405 42.48 10.18 28.73
N THR A 406 41.66 10.72 29.66
CA THR A 406 42.08 11.68 30.70
C THR A 406 40.94 11.78 31.73
N ARG A 407 41.02 11.08 32.86
CA ARG A 407 41.59 11.45 34.18
C ARG A 407 40.78 12.47 35.01
N ASN A 408 40.17 11.90 36.06
CA ASN A 408 40.05 12.32 37.46
C ASN A 408 39.32 13.63 37.84
N SER A 409 38.27 13.51 38.67
CA SER A 409 38.31 13.95 40.08
C SER A 409 37.01 13.63 40.85
N VAL A 410 37.12 12.68 41.78
CA VAL A 410 36.62 12.59 43.17
C VAL A 410 35.37 13.40 43.61
N CYS A 411 34.37 12.61 44.07
CA CYS A 411 33.42 12.72 45.19
C CYS A 411 32.89 14.07 45.70
N ASN A 412 31.56 14.18 45.83
CA ASN A 412 30.92 14.37 47.14
C ASN A 412 29.45 13.92 47.16
N GLU A 413 29.01 13.53 48.36
CA GLU A 413 27.78 12.87 48.73
C GLU A 413 26.53 13.79 48.75
N GLN A 414 25.37 13.13 48.66
CA GLN A 414 24.06 13.47 49.23
C GLN A 414 23.41 14.82 48.84
N GLU A 415 22.28 14.73 48.13
CA GLU A 415 20.98 15.19 48.68
C GLU A 415 19.80 14.57 47.93
N LYS A 416 18.76 14.21 48.69
CA LYS A 416 17.46 13.76 48.21
C LYS A 416 16.69 14.96 47.66
N GLY A 417 16.20 14.86 46.42
CA GLY A 417 15.27 15.81 45.83
C GLY A 417 14.37 15.10 44.83
N ASP A 418 13.07 15.32 44.98
CA ASP A 418 11.97 14.71 44.24
C ASP A 418 11.86 15.36 42.85
N ASP A 419 12.14 14.62 41.76
CA ASP A 419 12.03 15.13 40.38
C ASP A 419 11.21 14.15 39.51
N ARG A 420 9.88 14.20 39.71
CA ARG A 420 8.90 13.61 38.77
C ARG A 420 8.37 14.59 37.73
N GLU A 421 8.73 15.87 37.78
CA GLU A 421 8.17 16.89 36.87
C GLU A 421 9.05 17.22 35.64
N ASN A 422 10.33 16.83 35.61
CA ASN A 422 11.22 17.25 34.53
C ASN A 422 11.29 16.30 33.32
N ARG A 423 10.50 15.22 33.31
CA ARG A 423 10.46 14.26 32.18
C ARG A 423 9.44 14.63 31.10
N GLN A 424 8.54 15.56 31.40
CA GLN A 424 7.46 16.00 30.50
C GLN A 424 7.85 17.26 29.69
N ALA A 425 8.81 18.06 30.18
CA ALA A 425 9.32 19.22 29.46
C ALA A 425 10.29 18.83 28.33
N ILE A 426 11.12 17.81 28.53
CA ILE A 426 12.13 17.38 27.55
C ILE A 426 11.49 16.65 26.36
N ALA A 427 10.32 16.01 26.53
CA ALA A 427 9.56 15.41 25.43
C ALA A 427 8.93 16.48 24.50
N ASN A 428 8.50 17.61 25.05
CA ASN A 428 7.88 18.69 24.28
C ASN A 428 8.92 19.52 23.48
N GLU A 429 10.18 19.57 23.91
CA GLU A 429 11.25 20.24 23.15
C GLU A 429 11.80 19.39 21.99
N SER A 430 11.83 18.06 22.13
CA SER A 430 12.25 17.17 21.03
C SER A 430 11.20 17.08 19.92
N ASP A 431 9.90 17.17 20.25
CA ASP A 431 8.82 17.20 19.26
C ASP A 431 8.80 18.52 18.45
N ASN A 432 9.27 19.63 19.05
CA ASN A 432 9.38 20.91 18.35
C ASN A 432 10.59 21.00 17.41
N ALA A 433 11.63 20.20 17.64
CA ALA A 433 12.83 20.22 16.80
C ALA A 433 12.64 19.46 15.47
N SER A 434 11.85 18.38 15.43
CA SER A 434 11.52 17.69 14.17
C SER A 434 10.45 18.43 13.35
N ALA A 435 9.57 19.19 14.01
CA ALA A 435 8.56 20.01 13.35
C ALA A 435 9.15 21.09 12.42
N ASN A 436 10.40 21.54 12.68
CA ASN A 436 11.01 22.65 11.95
C ASN A 436 11.65 22.28 10.60
N ALA A 437 11.87 20.99 10.31
CA ALA A 437 12.35 20.56 8.99
C ALA A 437 11.25 20.58 7.90
N ASN A 438 9.98 20.70 8.31
CA ASN A 438 8.79 20.48 7.50
C ASN A 438 7.94 21.73 7.21
N ALA A 439 8.42 22.93 7.58
CA ALA A 439 7.65 24.17 7.43
C ALA A 439 7.24 24.52 5.98
N ASN A 440 7.69 23.76 4.98
CA ASN A 440 7.44 24.00 3.55
C ASN A 440 6.68 22.87 2.81
N VAL A 441 6.35 21.74 3.44
CA VAL A 441 5.60 20.65 2.77
C VAL A 441 4.10 20.88 2.96
N GLY A 442 3.40 21.16 1.86
CA GLY A 442 1.95 21.41 1.87
C GLY A 442 1.11 20.14 1.84
N ILE A 443 -0.21 20.28 1.76
CA ILE A 443 -1.15 19.18 1.51
C ILE A 443 -1.78 19.41 0.13
N ALA A 444 -1.68 18.42 -0.75
CA ALA A 444 -2.32 18.43 -2.05
C ALA A 444 -3.61 17.62 -1.99
N THR A 445 -4.74 18.30 -2.12
CA THR A 445 -6.07 17.71 -2.15
C THR A 445 -6.89 18.34 -3.27
N GLY A 446 -8.06 17.76 -3.57
CA GLY A 446 -8.87 18.15 -4.71
C GLY A 446 -10.36 17.85 -4.52
N ASN A 447 -11.10 17.90 -5.62
CA ASN A 447 -12.51 17.58 -5.61
C ASN A 447 -12.71 16.06 -5.53
N TRP A 448 -13.54 15.61 -4.59
CA TRP A 448 -14.07 14.24 -4.53
C TRP A 448 -14.99 14.04 -5.74
N GLY A 449 -14.38 13.68 -6.87
CA GLY A 449 -14.95 13.76 -8.22
C GLY A 449 -16.46 13.56 -8.30
N HIS A 450 -17.20 14.65 -8.34
CA HIS A 450 -18.46 14.69 -9.06
C HIS A 450 -18.12 15.10 -10.48
N ASP A 451 -18.51 14.28 -11.45
CA ASP A 451 -18.36 14.60 -12.86
C ASP A 451 -19.16 15.87 -13.17
N LEU A 452 -18.46 17.01 -13.27
CA LEU A 452 -19.07 18.32 -13.55
C LEU A 452 -19.35 18.50 -15.05
N THR A 453 -19.02 17.52 -15.89
CA THR A 453 -19.21 17.60 -17.35
C THR A 453 -20.67 17.44 -17.82
N LEU A 454 -21.62 17.22 -16.89
CA LEU A 454 -23.06 17.14 -17.20
C LEU A 454 -23.87 18.42 -16.91
N GLN A 455 -23.25 19.55 -16.56
CA GLN A 455 -24.00 20.76 -16.14
C GLN A 455 -23.62 22.09 -16.81
N GLU A 456 -23.02 22.08 -17.99
CA GLU A 456 -23.12 23.26 -18.86
C GLU A 456 -24.47 23.26 -19.57
N ASN A 457 -25.44 24.03 -19.03
CA ASN A 457 -26.77 24.41 -19.56
C ASN A 457 -28.02 23.95 -18.78
N ILE A 458 -28.06 24.17 -17.45
CA ILE A 458 -29.36 24.24 -16.75
C ILE A 458 -29.41 25.54 -15.92
N PRO A 459 -30.35 26.47 -16.20
CA PRO A 459 -30.55 27.65 -15.36
C PRO A 459 -30.92 27.24 -13.92
N PHE A 460 -30.29 27.89 -12.94
CA PHE A 460 -30.65 27.85 -11.52
C PHE A 460 -32.12 28.29 -11.34
N PRO A 461 -33.11 27.38 -11.38
CA PRO A 461 -33.75 26.88 -10.17
C PRO A 461 -34.33 25.45 -10.30
N ALA A 462 -33.58 24.47 -10.83
CA ALA A 462 -34.06 23.08 -11.01
C ALA A 462 -33.28 22.00 -10.22
N LEU A 463 -32.45 22.37 -9.24
CA LEU A 463 -31.61 21.45 -8.46
C LEU A 463 -32.34 20.69 -7.31
N ALA A 464 -33.67 20.73 -7.25
CA ALA A 464 -34.43 20.07 -6.18
C ALA A 464 -34.86 18.62 -6.50
N ASN A 465 -34.61 18.08 -7.70
CA ASN A 465 -35.18 16.77 -8.11
C ASN A 465 -34.19 15.71 -8.63
N ALA A 466 -32.87 15.96 -8.59
CA ALA A 466 -31.88 14.97 -9.07
C ALA A 466 -31.49 13.89 -8.03
N ALA A 467 -32.01 13.94 -6.80
CA ALA A 467 -31.72 12.96 -5.74
C ALA A 467 -32.54 11.65 -5.83
N LYS A 468 -33.09 11.30 -7.01
CA LYS A 468 -34.01 10.14 -7.16
C LYS A 468 -33.50 8.96 -7.98
N TYR A 469 -32.26 8.98 -8.48
CA TYR A 469 -31.71 7.86 -9.26
C TYR A 469 -30.38 7.33 -8.72
N THR A 470 -30.40 6.89 -7.46
CA THR A 470 -29.46 5.88 -6.94
C THR A 470 -30.26 4.89 -6.12
N HIS A 471 -31.04 4.05 -6.80
CA HIS A 471 -31.72 2.91 -6.19
C HIS A 471 -31.43 1.66 -7.01
N LYS A 472 -30.99 0.62 -6.28
CA LYS A 472 -30.93 -0.81 -6.63
C LYS A 472 -29.74 -1.27 -7.47
N CYS A 473 -28.71 -1.74 -6.78
CA CYS A 473 -28.24 -3.11 -6.98
C CYS A 473 -28.04 -3.72 -5.58
N HIS A 474 -28.74 -4.83 -5.34
CA HIS A 474 -28.56 -5.73 -4.20
C HIS A 474 -27.28 -6.54 -4.39
#